data_AF-A0A084QFD0-F1
#
_entry.id   AF-A0A084QFD0-F1
#
_cell.length_a   1.000
_cell.length_b   1.000
_cell.length_c   1.000
_cell.angle_alpha   90.00
_cell.angle_beta   90.00
_cell.angle_gamma   90.00
#
_symmetry.space_group_name_H-M   'P 1'
#
loop_
_entity.id
_entity.type
_entity.pdbx_description
1 polymer ?
#
loop_
_entity_poly.entity_id
_entity_poly.type
_entity_poly.pdbx_seq_one_letter_code
_entity_poly.pdbx_strand_id
1 'polypeptide(L)'
;MNIHVERYFKTHQAKPLGATTVVVKADHAGGSQSTQTLEGEEMEGVEFSAVKQARSYKVNDPEAPGGKRDVEFESLAKGFEYGRTAVHISESEHNITKLETTKSFSIVGFIPRDKYEPFLNMGDVCITQARKLDTSSELALSSLVWALAELESYAVARIVTKDGKDPLLVLLIPHMEPGLECLYDIPLPFAEDVRSYQFPPLDRVVTVSGQTVTKHRLLPSDELTEAMSDYVDAMDLSSYGIDDEGNPAEYVPIEDTFNPTIHRINNAIKTRAVHPENPIPDTPPILLRFSGPPKDLTEKVQANIDTLVEAAEVKKVPPKAKGKRRKETVKPISGLDVDALLGDKKEKISPDNAIPEFKRVMASVEDLPEIEEAAKQMGSIIKSLVTESFGDSKYSQAMECLGVMREELTNMEEPGLYNTFVQDFKKKLLSGALGGDRRDFWLKVRVSRLGLIDQEQSEVSKVTAYEVDDFYKSR
;
A
#
# COMPACT_ATOMS: atom_id res chain seq x y z
N MET A 1 17.49 43.24 3.24
CA MET A 1 16.55 43.50 4.34
C MET A 1 16.37 42.19 5.09
N ASN A 2 16.61 42.17 6.41
CA ASN A 2 16.55 40.96 7.23
C ASN A 2 15.50 41.16 8.31
N ILE A 3 14.60 40.19 8.48
CA ILE A 3 13.56 40.19 9.51
C ILE A 3 13.87 39.06 10.48
N HIS A 4 13.95 39.36 11.77
CA HIS A 4 14.14 38.34 12.79
C HIS A 4 12.80 37.71 13.13
N VAL A 5 12.70 36.38 12.95
CA VAL A 5 11.47 35.62 13.14
C VAL A 5 11.65 34.45 14.11
N GLU A 6 10.56 34.05 14.74
CA GLU A 6 10.40 32.85 15.56
C GLU A 6 9.32 31.96 14.94
N ARG A 7 9.50 30.63 15.10
CA ARG A 7 8.64 29.62 14.47
C ARG A 7 8.10 28.67 15.53
N TYR A 8 6.80 28.43 15.51
CA TYR A 8 6.07 27.56 16.45
C TYR A 8 5.18 26.58 15.69
N PHE A 9 4.89 25.40 16.22
CA PHE A 9 3.93 24.48 15.59
C PHE A 9 2.50 25.01 15.76
N LYS A 10 1.73 25.13 14.66
CA LYS A 10 0.28 25.33 14.69
C LYS A 10 -0.42 23.98 14.80
N THR A 11 -0.01 23.05 13.95
CA THR A 11 -0.47 21.66 13.98
C THR A 11 0.70 20.75 14.30
N HIS A 12 0.44 19.72 15.11
CA HIS A 12 1.39 18.65 15.37
C HIS A 12 0.59 17.42 15.80
N GLN A 13 1.00 16.24 15.33
CA GLN A 13 0.38 14.99 15.75
C GLN A 13 0.52 14.79 17.28
N ALA A 14 -0.61 14.75 17.99
CA ALA A 14 -0.67 14.32 19.38
C ALA A 14 -0.64 12.77 19.44
N LYS A 15 0.33 12.22 20.17
CA LYS A 15 0.50 10.76 20.32
C LYS A 15 -0.05 10.30 21.68
N PRO A 16 -0.71 9.13 21.73
CA PRO A 16 -1.10 8.55 23.02
C PRO A 16 0.14 8.17 23.84
N LEU A 17 -0.07 7.95 25.15
CA LEU A 17 0.99 7.49 26.05
C LEU A 17 1.61 6.19 25.51
N GLY A 18 2.94 6.18 25.41
CA GLY A 18 3.69 5.03 24.95
C GLY A 18 3.69 3.92 26.00
N ALA A 19 3.63 2.67 25.54
CA ALA A 19 3.83 1.52 26.41
C ALA A 19 5.32 1.34 26.72
N THR A 20 5.64 1.03 27.97
CA THR A 20 6.98 0.62 28.39
C THR A 20 7.05 -0.90 28.48
N THR A 21 8.09 -1.51 27.91
CA THR A 21 8.33 -2.94 28.06
C THR A 21 9.02 -3.22 29.40
N VAL A 22 8.35 -3.99 30.26
CA VAL A 22 8.81 -4.36 31.59
C VAL A 22 8.64 -5.86 31.83
N VAL A 23 9.46 -6.43 32.72
CA VAL A 23 9.31 -7.81 33.20
C VAL A 23 8.94 -7.78 34.68
N VAL A 24 7.91 -8.54 35.05
CA VAL A 24 7.49 -8.73 36.44
C VAL A 24 8.57 -9.54 37.16
N LYS A 25 9.13 -9.02 38.26
CA LYS A 25 9.97 -9.84 39.13
C LYS A 25 9.08 -10.86 39.83
N ALA A 26 9.34 -12.15 39.63
CA ALA A 26 8.76 -13.17 40.48
C ALA A 26 9.55 -13.18 41.78
N ASP A 27 8.89 -12.96 42.92
CA ASP A 27 9.49 -13.16 44.23
C ASP A 27 9.89 -14.63 44.40
N HIS A 28 11.17 -14.92 44.13
CA HIS A 28 11.84 -16.14 44.57
C HIS A 28 13.22 -15.79 45.13
N ALA A 29 13.27 -15.83 46.47
CA ALA A 29 14.42 -16.05 47.33
C ALA A 29 15.80 -16.14 46.62
N GLY A 30 16.52 -15.02 46.59
CA GLY A 30 17.90 -15.00 46.13
C GLY A 30 18.41 -13.57 45.99
N GLY A 31 18.80 -12.96 47.11
CA GLY A 31 19.35 -11.61 47.13
C GLY A 31 20.56 -11.48 46.20
N SER A 32 20.44 -10.60 45.21
CA SER A 32 21.58 -9.99 44.54
C SER A 32 21.36 -8.49 44.55
N GLN A 33 22.22 -7.79 45.30
CA GLN A 33 22.26 -6.35 45.39
C GLN A 33 22.48 -5.75 43.98
N SER A 34 21.62 -4.82 43.58
CA SER A 34 21.91 -3.90 42.49
C SER A 34 21.80 -2.48 43.03
N THR A 35 22.94 -1.84 43.21
CA THR A 35 23.09 -0.43 43.56
C THR A 35 22.81 0.44 42.33
N GLN A 36 21.55 0.82 42.12
CA GLN A 36 21.24 2.04 41.37
C GLN A 36 19.90 2.61 41.82
N THR A 37 19.97 3.60 42.70
CA THR A 37 18.87 4.44 43.15
C THR A 37 18.28 5.23 41.99
N LEU A 38 17.08 4.87 41.56
CA LEU A 38 16.13 5.78 40.94
C LEU A 38 15.13 6.14 42.02
N GLU A 39 15.06 7.42 42.39
CA GLU A 39 14.02 7.97 43.26
C GLU A 39 12.68 7.84 42.51
N GLY A 40 11.94 6.77 42.82
CA GLY A 40 10.55 6.57 42.43
C GLY A 40 9.91 5.78 43.56
N GLU A 41 8.90 6.37 44.19
CA GLU A 41 8.18 5.78 45.33
C GLU A 41 7.77 4.33 45.02
N GLU A 42 8.08 3.43 45.96
CA GLU A 42 7.71 2.01 45.90
C GLU A 42 6.18 1.90 45.81
N MET A 43 5.66 1.56 44.63
CA MET A 43 4.27 1.14 44.49
C MET A 43 4.14 -0.26 45.11
N GLU A 44 3.42 -0.38 46.22
CA GLU A 44 3.06 -1.67 46.81
C GLU A 44 2.35 -2.55 45.77
N GLY A 45 2.95 -3.70 45.43
CA GLY A 45 2.23 -4.82 44.80
C GLY A 45 2.86 -5.45 43.55
N VAL A 46 3.71 -4.77 42.78
CA VAL A 46 4.39 -5.36 41.61
C VAL A 46 5.74 -4.68 41.33
N GLU A 47 6.86 -5.37 41.60
CA GLU A 47 8.19 -4.89 41.18
C GLU A 47 8.44 -5.18 39.70
N PHE A 48 8.59 -4.12 38.91
CA PHE A 48 8.99 -4.22 37.50
C PHE A 48 10.50 -4.05 37.35
N SER A 49 11.09 -4.80 36.42
CA SER A 49 12.47 -4.61 35.96
C SER A 49 12.50 -4.13 34.51
N ALA A 50 13.40 -3.17 34.22
CA ALA A 50 13.57 -2.63 32.88
C ALA A 50 14.27 -3.66 31.97
N VAL A 51 13.71 -3.88 30.77
CA VAL A 51 14.30 -4.77 29.77
C VAL A 51 15.38 -4.03 28.99
N LYS A 52 16.60 -4.55 29.00
CA LYS A 52 17.67 -4.07 28.12
C LYS A 52 17.59 -4.79 26.78
N GLN A 53 17.44 -4.04 25.68
CA GLN A 53 17.49 -4.60 24.34
C GLN A 53 18.95 -4.76 23.89
N ALA A 54 19.36 -5.99 23.59
CA ALA A 54 20.63 -6.28 22.94
C ALA A 54 20.37 -6.69 21.47
N ARG A 55 21.17 -6.16 20.54
CA ARG A 55 21.08 -6.50 19.11
C ARG A 55 22.22 -7.45 18.73
N SER A 56 21.90 -8.54 18.05
CA SER A 56 22.88 -9.42 17.41
C SER A 56 22.67 -9.39 15.90
N TYR A 57 23.76 -9.40 15.15
CA TYR A 57 23.75 -9.37 13.68
C TYR A 57 24.16 -10.73 13.15
N LYS A 58 23.44 -11.22 12.13
CA LYS A 58 23.68 -12.54 11.54
C LYS A 58 23.76 -12.41 10.02
N VAL A 59 24.74 -13.07 9.40
CA VAL A 59 24.90 -13.16 7.93
C VAL A 59 24.58 -14.57 7.48
N ASN A 60 24.00 -14.72 6.29
CA ASN A 60 23.76 -16.04 5.69
C ASN A 60 25.11 -16.67 5.32
N ASP A 61 25.39 -17.83 5.89
CA ASP A 61 26.62 -18.58 5.67
C ASP A 61 26.24 -20.07 5.51
N PRO A 62 26.27 -20.62 4.28
CA PRO A 62 25.90 -22.00 4.01
C PRO A 62 26.76 -23.04 4.77
N GLU A 63 27.96 -22.67 5.21
CA GLU A 63 28.87 -23.57 5.92
C GLU A 63 28.66 -23.57 7.45
N ALA A 64 27.97 -22.56 7.99
CA ALA A 64 27.69 -22.48 9.41
C ALA A 64 26.51 -23.38 9.83
N PRO A 65 26.54 -24.01 11.01
CA PRO A 65 25.43 -24.80 11.52
C PRO A 65 24.18 -23.92 11.69
N GLY A 66 23.14 -24.19 10.89
CA GLY A 66 21.93 -23.38 10.82
C GLY A 66 21.92 -22.33 9.69
N GLY A 67 22.90 -22.36 8.79
CA GLY A 67 22.97 -21.51 7.58
C GLY A 67 23.21 -20.03 7.86
N LYS A 68 23.56 -19.69 9.11
CA LYS A 68 23.76 -18.30 9.57
C LYS A 68 24.94 -18.23 10.53
N ARG A 69 25.71 -17.17 10.40
CA ARG A 69 26.86 -16.85 11.25
C ARG A 69 26.65 -15.51 11.94
N ASP A 70 26.97 -15.47 13.23
CA ASP A 70 26.91 -14.23 14.02
C ASP A 70 28.14 -13.36 13.72
N VAL A 71 27.91 -12.05 13.58
CA VAL A 71 28.95 -11.07 13.22
C VAL A 71 28.85 -9.85 14.12
N GLU A 72 30.01 -9.24 14.38
CA GLU A 72 30.12 -8.00 15.16
C GLU A 72 29.67 -6.80 14.34
N PHE A 73 29.07 -5.80 15.00
CA PHE A 73 28.60 -4.58 14.32
C PHE A 73 29.71 -3.85 13.58
N GLU A 74 30.92 -3.80 14.15
CA GLU A 74 32.10 -3.14 13.56
C GLU A 74 32.58 -3.79 12.26
N SER A 75 32.22 -5.06 12.03
CA SER A 75 32.53 -5.78 10.79
C SER A 75 31.53 -5.50 9.66
N LEU A 76 30.45 -4.77 9.96
CA LEU A 76 29.40 -4.45 9.00
C LEU A 76 29.62 -3.08 8.38
N ALA A 77 29.35 -3.01 7.09
CA ALA A 77 29.37 -1.80 6.31
C ALA A 77 27.96 -1.43 5.86
N LYS A 78 27.63 -0.13 5.88
CA LYS A 78 26.36 0.35 5.32
C LYS A 78 26.42 0.25 3.79
N GLY A 79 25.47 -0.49 3.22
CA GLY A 79 25.25 -0.56 1.78
C GLY A 79 24.09 0.36 1.37
N PHE A 80 24.25 1.05 0.25
CA PHE A 80 23.21 1.83 -0.40
C PHE A 80 22.76 1.11 -1.67
N GLU A 81 21.47 1.03 -1.89
CA GLU A 81 20.93 0.42 -3.11
C GLU A 81 21.06 1.41 -4.27
N TYR A 82 21.74 0.99 -5.34
CA TYR A 82 21.80 1.71 -6.60
C TYR A 82 21.33 0.78 -7.73
N GLY A 83 20.05 0.91 -8.07
CA GLY A 83 19.39 -0.02 -8.98
C GLY A 83 19.30 -1.43 -8.38
N ARG A 84 19.95 -2.41 -9.01
CA ARG A 84 20.00 -3.81 -8.55
C ARG A 84 21.23 -4.14 -7.70
N THR A 85 22.18 -3.21 -7.57
CA THR A 85 23.47 -3.44 -6.92
C THR A 85 23.53 -2.69 -5.58
N ALA A 86 24.05 -3.35 -4.55
CA ALA A 86 24.39 -2.71 -3.30
C ALA A 86 25.79 -2.10 -3.41
N VAL A 87 25.90 -0.79 -3.28
CA VAL A 87 27.16 -0.05 -3.28
C VAL A 87 27.52 0.31 -1.84
N HIS A 88 28.72 -0.07 -1.42
CA HIS A 88 29.27 0.36 -0.14
C HIS A 88 29.92 1.74 -0.29
N ILE A 89 29.59 2.66 0.62
CA ILE A 89 30.25 3.96 0.76
C ILE A 89 30.87 4.01 2.15
N SER A 90 32.17 4.29 2.21
CA SER A 90 32.91 4.40 3.47
C SER A 90 32.43 5.59 4.31
N GLU A 91 32.56 5.52 5.64
CA GLU A 91 32.17 6.64 6.51
C GLU A 91 32.97 7.92 6.21
N SER A 92 34.24 7.78 5.81
CA SER A 92 35.11 8.89 5.38
C SER A 92 34.61 9.62 4.14
N GLU A 93 33.88 8.93 3.26
CA GLU A 93 33.32 9.47 2.01
C GLU A 93 31.85 9.88 2.17
N HIS A 94 31.27 9.69 3.36
CA HIS A 94 29.85 9.95 3.58
C HIS A 94 29.47 11.43 3.41
N ASN A 95 30.44 12.35 3.59
CA ASN A 95 30.27 13.78 3.31
C ASN A 95 29.96 14.05 1.82
N ILE A 96 30.44 13.21 0.90
CA ILE A 96 30.18 13.34 -0.54
C ILE A 96 28.68 13.19 -0.84
N THR A 97 27.98 12.37 -0.06
CA THR A 97 26.54 12.09 -0.24
C THR A 97 25.63 13.07 0.50
N LYS A 98 26.17 13.91 1.39
CA LYS A 98 25.37 14.84 2.18
C LYS A 98 25.43 16.24 1.58
N LEU A 99 24.26 16.86 1.44
CA LEU A 99 24.17 18.26 1.05
C LEU A 99 24.58 19.14 2.23
N GLU A 100 25.63 19.94 2.05
CA GLU A 100 26.02 20.94 3.03
C GLU A 100 25.05 22.13 2.99
N THR A 101 24.44 22.41 4.13
CA THR A 101 23.45 23.48 4.27
C THR A 101 23.71 24.34 5.50
N THR A 102 23.37 25.61 5.40
CA THR A 102 23.40 26.57 6.52
C THR A 102 21.98 26.98 6.86
N LYS A 103 21.71 27.22 8.14
CA LYS A 103 20.43 27.72 8.65
C LYS A 103 20.06 29.01 7.94
N SER A 104 18.92 29.00 7.28
CA SER A 104 18.44 30.11 6.46
C SER A 104 16.95 30.04 6.30
N PHE A 105 16.29 31.19 6.18
CA PHE A 105 14.89 31.29 5.81
C PHE A 105 14.74 32.44 4.81
N SER A 106 14.56 32.09 3.54
CA SER A 106 14.64 33.06 2.43
C SER A 106 13.48 32.88 1.47
N ILE A 107 12.78 33.96 1.17
CA ILE A 107 11.72 33.97 0.14
C ILE A 107 12.37 33.77 -1.24
N VAL A 108 11.81 32.83 -2.00
CA VAL A 108 12.23 32.48 -3.36
C VAL A 108 11.35 33.20 -4.39
N GLY A 109 10.06 33.32 -4.11
CA GLY A 109 9.11 33.98 -5.01
C GLY A 109 7.72 34.12 -4.41
N PHE A 110 6.78 34.61 -5.22
CA PHE A 110 5.39 34.82 -4.84
C PHE A 110 4.47 34.15 -5.87
N ILE A 111 3.31 33.69 -5.40
CA ILE A 111 2.29 33.05 -6.22
C ILE A 111 0.91 33.63 -5.87
N PRO A 112 0.07 33.97 -6.86
CA PRO A 112 -1.33 34.32 -6.62
C PRO A 112 -2.10 33.20 -5.92
N ARG A 113 -3.01 33.56 -5.02
CA ARG A 113 -3.82 32.63 -4.22
C ARG A 113 -4.65 31.66 -5.07
N ASP A 114 -5.20 32.15 -6.18
CA ASP A 114 -6.03 31.39 -7.12
C ASP A 114 -5.27 30.31 -7.90
N LYS A 115 -3.94 30.43 -8.01
CA LYS A 115 -3.08 29.47 -8.70
C LYS A 115 -2.50 28.40 -7.77
N TYR A 116 -2.74 28.51 -6.47
CA TYR A 116 -2.24 27.54 -5.50
C TYR A 116 -3.28 26.45 -5.23
N GLU A 117 -2.83 25.21 -5.27
CA GLU A 117 -3.67 24.04 -5.07
C GLU A 117 -3.49 23.46 -3.65
N PRO A 118 -4.54 23.46 -2.78
CA PRO A 118 -4.42 23.03 -1.39
C PRO A 118 -3.95 21.58 -1.18
N PHE A 119 -4.15 20.70 -2.17
CA PHE A 119 -3.71 19.30 -2.08
C PHE A 119 -2.18 19.14 -2.13
N LEU A 120 -1.44 20.20 -2.43
CA LEU A 120 0.02 20.23 -2.36
C LEU A 120 0.55 20.42 -0.93
N ASN A 121 -0.30 20.69 0.06
CA ASN A 121 0.15 20.85 1.45
C ASN A 121 0.73 19.54 2.00
N MET A 122 1.93 19.60 2.58
CA MET A 122 2.61 18.46 3.20
C MET A 122 2.95 18.74 4.67
N GLY A 123 3.00 17.68 5.48
CA GLY A 123 3.54 17.74 6.84
C GLY A 123 2.76 18.61 7.83
N ASP A 124 3.45 19.01 8.89
CA ASP A 124 2.91 19.87 9.96
C ASP A 124 3.00 21.35 9.56
N VAL A 125 2.00 22.14 9.98
CA VAL A 125 1.95 23.59 9.76
C VAL A 125 2.59 24.30 10.92
N CYS A 126 3.44 25.29 10.64
CA CYS A 126 3.98 26.17 11.67
C CYS A 126 3.54 27.62 11.49
N ILE A 127 3.59 28.36 12.59
CA ILE A 127 3.37 29.80 12.67
C ILE A 127 4.73 30.47 12.69
N THR A 128 4.97 31.36 11.73
CA THR A 128 6.12 32.25 11.71
C THR A 128 5.67 33.64 12.16
N GLN A 129 6.25 34.12 13.27
CA GLN A 129 6.01 35.44 13.85
C GLN A 129 7.32 36.22 13.96
N ALA A 130 7.26 37.55 14.03
CA ALA A 130 8.42 38.36 14.33
C ALA A 130 8.96 38.01 15.73
N ARG A 131 10.29 38.12 15.90
CA ARG A 131 10.92 37.87 17.19
C ARG A 131 10.32 38.80 18.25
N LYS A 132 9.98 38.23 19.41
CA LYS A 132 9.49 39.01 20.55
C LYS A 132 10.48 40.12 20.93
N LEU A 133 9.94 41.30 21.26
CA LEU A 133 10.70 42.49 21.67
C LEU A 133 11.55 43.14 20.55
N ASP A 134 11.32 42.79 19.28
CA ASP A 134 11.95 43.46 18.13
C ASP A 134 10.91 44.19 17.28
N THR A 135 10.65 45.45 17.63
CA THR A 135 9.65 46.31 16.97
C THR A 135 9.95 46.56 15.49
N SER A 136 11.22 46.54 15.10
CA SER A 136 11.61 46.73 13.69
C SER A 136 11.21 45.51 12.86
N SER A 137 11.45 44.30 13.37
CA SER A 137 11.04 43.06 12.70
C SER A 137 9.53 42.87 12.73
N GLU A 138 8.87 43.27 13.82
CA GLU A 138 7.40 43.24 13.96
C GLU A 138 6.72 44.10 12.90
N LEU A 139 7.13 45.37 12.77
CA LEU A 139 6.60 46.27 11.75
C LEU A 139 6.86 45.74 10.33
N ALA A 140 8.07 45.23 10.08
CA ALA A 140 8.45 44.71 8.78
C ALA A 140 7.66 43.45 8.39
N LEU A 141 7.48 42.52 9.31
CA LEU A 141 6.70 41.30 9.06
C LEU A 141 5.21 41.61 8.92
N SER A 142 4.67 42.47 9.79
CA SER A 142 3.29 42.96 9.71
C SER A 142 3.02 43.55 8.32
N SER A 143 3.88 44.48 7.87
CA SER A 143 3.77 45.09 6.54
C SER A 143 3.78 44.05 5.41
N LEU A 144 4.58 42.98 5.55
CA LEU A 144 4.62 41.89 4.58
C LEU A 144 3.33 41.05 4.61
N VAL A 145 2.80 40.71 5.79
CA VAL A 145 1.54 39.96 5.93
C VAL A 145 0.38 40.75 5.31
N TRP A 146 0.27 42.04 5.63
CA TRP A 146 -0.74 42.93 5.06
C TRP A 146 -0.62 43.02 3.54
N ALA A 147 0.59 43.21 3.01
CA ALA A 147 0.81 43.26 1.56
C ALA A 147 0.43 41.96 0.85
N LEU A 148 0.76 40.81 1.43
CA LEU A 148 0.38 39.50 0.89
C LEU A 148 -1.14 39.29 0.91
N ALA A 149 -1.80 39.73 1.98
CA ALA A 149 -3.26 39.64 2.11
C ALA A 149 -3.98 40.55 1.10
N GLU A 150 -3.54 41.80 0.95
CA GLU A 150 -4.15 42.78 0.04
C GLU A 150 -3.96 42.41 -1.43
N LEU A 151 -2.80 41.82 -1.77
CA LEU A 151 -2.49 41.36 -3.13
C LEU A 151 -2.98 39.93 -3.43
N GLU A 152 -3.74 39.32 -2.53
CA GLU A 152 -4.22 37.93 -2.62
C GLU A 152 -3.11 36.97 -3.07
N SER A 153 -1.93 37.09 -2.46
CA SER A 153 -0.72 36.39 -2.88
C SER A 153 -0.09 35.64 -1.71
N TYR A 154 0.55 34.51 -2.01
CA TYR A 154 1.35 33.73 -1.08
C TYR A 154 2.82 33.87 -1.43
N ALA A 155 3.70 33.66 -0.45
CA ALA A 155 5.14 33.61 -0.70
C ALA A 155 5.63 32.17 -0.64
N VAL A 156 6.57 31.80 -1.51
CA VAL A 156 7.28 30.52 -1.46
C VAL A 156 8.67 30.80 -0.91
N ALA A 157 9.07 30.07 0.12
CA ALA A 157 10.34 30.26 0.79
C ALA A 157 11.11 28.96 0.95
N ARG A 158 12.44 29.07 0.91
CA ARG A 158 13.37 28.00 1.28
C ARG A 158 13.72 28.14 2.75
N ILE A 159 13.53 27.07 3.52
CA ILE A 159 13.87 27.02 4.94
C ILE A 159 14.86 25.89 5.23
N VAL A 160 15.88 26.20 6.03
CA VAL A 160 16.81 25.26 6.63
C VAL A 160 16.79 25.55 8.13
N THR A 161 16.28 24.61 8.93
CA THR A 161 16.01 24.85 10.35
C THR A 161 17.28 24.93 11.21
N LYS A 162 18.31 24.16 10.87
CA LYS A 162 19.62 24.09 11.52
C LYS A 162 20.70 23.80 10.48
N ASP A 163 21.93 24.19 10.77
CA ASP A 163 23.07 23.86 9.89
C ASP A 163 23.17 22.34 9.68
N GLY A 164 23.39 21.93 8.43
CA GLY A 164 23.45 20.52 8.01
C GLY A 164 22.11 19.79 7.95
N LYS A 165 20.97 20.48 8.13
CA LYS A 165 19.64 19.89 7.88
C LYS A 165 19.21 20.05 6.43
N ASP A 166 18.44 19.09 5.95
CA ASP A 166 17.89 19.12 4.60
C ASP A 166 17.03 20.38 4.41
N PRO A 167 17.19 21.09 3.27
CA PRO A 167 16.37 22.25 2.97
C PRO A 167 14.95 21.81 2.64
N LEU A 168 13.98 22.61 3.06
CA LEU A 168 12.57 22.43 2.72
C LEU A 168 12.08 23.65 1.93
N LEU A 169 11.13 23.41 1.05
CA LEU A 169 10.31 24.48 0.49
C LEU A 169 9.05 24.60 1.32
N VAL A 170 8.68 25.82 1.66
CA VAL A 170 7.46 26.12 2.41
C VAL A 170 6.68 27.22 1.70
N LEU A 171 5.37 27.09 1.71
CA LEU A 171 4.43 28.15 1.37
C LEU A 171 4.15 28.99 2.61
N LEU A 172 4.16 30.30 2.46
CA LEU A 172 3.84 31.28 3.50
C LEU A 172 2.48 31.91 3.18
N ILE A 173 1.49 31.57 3.98
CA ILE A 173 0.12 32.11 3.89
C ILE A 173 -0.05 33.21 4.93
N PRO A 174 -0.49 34.43 4.56
CA PRO A 174 -0.80 35.48 5.52
C PRO A 174 -2.02 35.12 6.36
N HIS A 175 -1.90 35.27 7.68
CA HIS A 175 -3.01 35.09 8.61
C HIS A 175 -3.07 36.24 9.62
N MET A 176 -4.28 36.77 9.81
CA MET A 176 -4.54 37.92 10.66
C MET A 176 -5.74 37.62 11.56
N GLU A 177 -5.49 37.62 12.86
CA GLU A 177 -6.49 37.54 13.92
C GLU A 177 -6.29 38.71 14.90
N PRO A 178 -7.32 39.10 15.67
CA PRO A 178 -7.17 40.14 16.70
C PRO A 178 -6.03 39.80 17.67
N GLY A 179 -4.95 40.60 17.62
CA GLY A 179 -3.77 40.39 18.46
C GLY A 179 -2.73 39.39 17.92
N LEU A 180 -2.93 38.84 16.72
CA LEU A 180 -1.98 37.92 16.08
C LEU A 180 -1.90 38.16 14.57
N GLU A 181 -0.76 38.69 14.12
CA GLU A 181 -0.37 38.76 12.71
C GLU A 181 0.79 37.79 12.48
N CYS A 182 0.62 36.84 11.55
CA CYS A 182 1.61 35.81 11.31
C CYS A 182 1.56 35.26 9.88
N LEU A 183 2.59 34.48 9.54
CA LEU A 183 2.62 33.67 8.33
C LEU A 183 2.49 32.20 8.74
N TYR A 184 1.50 31.49 8.19
CA TYR A 184 1.52 30.04 8.24
C TYR A 184 2.52 29.51 7.24
N ASP A 185 3.52 28.78 7.73
CA ASP A 185 4.47 28.09 6.89
C ASP A 185 4.05 26.61 6.73
N ILE A 186 3.85 26.21 5.47
CA ILE A 186 3.33 24.90 5.09
C ILE A 186 4.36 24.23 4.16
N PRO A 187 4.93 23.08 4.53
CA PRO A 187 5.83 22.34 3.65
C PRO A 187 5.20 22.00 2.30
N LEU A 188 5.99 22.18 1.23
CA LEU A 188 5.63 21.85 -0.14
C LEU A 188 6.39 20.59 -0.61
N PRO A 189 5.80 19.79 -1.52
CA PRO A 189 6.45 18.62 -2.08
C PRO A 189 7.59 19.01 -3.02
N PHE A 190 8.61 18.16 -3.09
CA PHE A 190 9.61 18.18 -4.16
C PHE A 190 9.12 17.40 -5.38
N ALA A 191 9.86 17.48 -6.49
CA ALA A 191 9.52 16.79 -7.73
C ALA A 191 9.42 15.27 -7.53
N GLU A 192 10.23 14.72 -6.63
CA GLU A 192 10.29 13.30 -6.28
C GLU A 192 9.10 12.84 -5.42
N ASP A 193 8.41 13.76 -4.74
CA ASP A 193 7.26 13.45 -3.89
C ASP A 193 5.95 13.32 -4.72
N VAL A 194 5.91 13.97 -5.88
CA VAL A 194 4.71 14.01 -6.75
C VAL A 194 4.60 12.73 -7.57
N ARG A 195 3.45 12.06 -7.48
CA ARG A 195 3.14 10.85 -8.27
C ARG A 195 2.02 11.14 -9.27
N SER A 196 2.36 11.25 -10.55
CA SER A 196 1.45 11.58 -11.64
C SER A 196 0.69 10.37 -12.18
N TYR A 197 -0.16 9.76 -11.36
CA TYR A 197 -1.04 8.69 -11.82
C TYR A 197 -2.11 9.22 -12.78
N GLN A 198 -2.29 8.51 -13.88
CA GLN A 198 -3.35 8.81 -14.85
C GLN A 198 -4.61 8.05 -14.44
N PHE A 199 -5.68 8.78 -14.17
CA PHE A 199 -6.99 8.21 -13.89
C PHE A 199 -7.94 8.48 -15.06
N PRO A 200 -8.76 7.52 -15.48
CA PRO A 200 -9.84 7.79 -16.41
C PRO A 200 -10.77 8.86 -15.84
N PRO A 201 -11.26 9.80 -16.66
CA PRO A 201 -12.22 10.79 -16.21
C PRO A 201 -13.52 10.11 -15.75
N LEU A 202 -14.12 10.63 -14.68
CA LEU A 202 -15.38 10.10 -14.13
C LEU A 202 -16.63 10.81 -14.71
N ASP A 203 -16.45 11.96 -15.36
CA ASP A 203 -17.52 12.77 -15.98
C ASP A 203 -17.88 12.30 -17.40
N ARG A 204 -17.00 11.53 -18.03
CA ARG A 204 -17.14 11.08 -19.42
C ARG A 204 -16.47 9.72 -19.62
N VAL A 205 -16.99 8.92 -20.54
CA VAL A 205 -16.33 7.68 -20.95
C VAL A 205 -15.55 7.95 -22.24
N VAL A 206 -14.24 7.73 -22.20
CA VAL A 206 -13.38 7.77 -23.39
C VAL A 206 -13.22 6.33 -23.89
N THR A 207 -13.74 6.07 -25.08
CA THR A 207 -13.57 4.77 -25.75
C THR A 207 -12.13 4.59 -26.25
N VAL A 208 -11.71 3.36 -26.54
CA VAL A 208 -10.37 3.05 -27.07
C VAL A 208 -10.09 3.79 -28.39
N SER A 209 -11.13 4.14 -29.14
CA SER A 209 -11.06 4.94 -30.38
C SER A 209 -11.01 6.46 -30.15
N GLY A 210 -11.00 6.93 -28.89
CA GLY A 210 -10.92 8.34 -28.53
C GLY A 210 -12.26 9.09 -28.58
N GLN A 211 -13.38 8.41 -28.85
CA GLN A 211 -14.71 9.05 -28.82
C GLN A 211 -15.15 9.24 -27.36
N THR A 212 -15.53 10.47 -27.02
CA THR A 212 -16.11 10.85 -25.73
C THR A 212 -17.61 10.62 -25.71
N VAL A 213 -18.08 9.80 -24.77
CA VAL A 213 -19.49 9.54 -24.51
C VAL A 213 -19.86 10.11 -23.15
N THR A 214 -20.90 10.94 -23.11
CA THR A 214 -21.41 11.60 -21.89
C THR A 214 -22.66 10.92 -21.32
N LYS A 215 -23.26 9.98 -22.05
CA LYS A 215 -24.38 9.15 -21.58
C LYS A 215 -23.99 7.68 -21.68
N HIS A 216 -23.66 7.07 -20.55
CA HIS A 216 -23.26 5.67 -20.47
C HIS A 216 -23.72 5.07 -19.15
N ARG A 217 -23.88 3.75 -19.08
CA ARG A 217 -24.26 3.03 -17.85
C ARG A 217 -23.32 3.27 -16.66
N LEU A 218 -22.09 3.66 -16.93
CA LEU A 218 -21.06 3.95 -15.91
C LEU A 218 -21.06 5.41 -15.46
N LEU A 219 -21.88 6.26 -16.08
CA LEU A 219 -22.07 7.66 -15.70
C LEU A 219 -23.39 7.78 -14.94
N PRO A 220 -23.51 8.74 -14.02
CA PRO A 220 -24.72 8.91 -13.23
C PRO A 220 -25.91 9.28 -14.11
N SER A 221 -27.07 8.73 -13.81
CA SER A 221 -28.35 9.19 -14.38
C SER A 221 -28.80 10.49 -13.70
N ASP A 222 -29.74 11.19 -14.34
CA ASP A 222 -30.34 12.40 -13.76
C ASP A 222 -31.04 12.05 -12.42
N GLU A 223 -31.75 10.92 -12.37
CA GLU A 223 -32.40 10.38 -11.16
C GLU A 223 -31.39 10.10 -10.03
N LEU A 224 -30.24 9.49 -10.35
CA LEU A 224 -29.19 9.24 -9.35
C LEU A 224 -28.57 10.55 -8.85
N THR A 225 -28.45 11.54 -9.73
CA THR A 225 -27.89 12.86 -9.37
C THR A 225 -28.83 13.61 -8.44
N GLU A 226 -30.14 13.59 -8.71
CA GLU A 226 -31.17 14.18 -7.85
C GLU A 226 -31.24 13.47 -6.49
N ALA A 227 -31.30 12.14 -6.47
CA ALA A 227 -31.31 11.37 -5.21
C ALA A 227 -30.05 11.60 -4.36
N MET A 228 -28.88 11.78 -4.98
CA MET A 228 -27.65 12.14 -4.27
C MET A 228 -27.71 13.57 -3.73
N SER A 229 -28.26 14.52 -4.49
CA SER A 229 -28.45 15.91 -4.03
C SER A 229 -29.33 15.96 -2.79
N ASP A 230 -30.49 15.29 -2.82
CA ASP A 230 -31.43 15.21 -1.70
C ASP A 230 -30.77 14.56 -0.46
N TYR A 231 -29.93 13.55 -0.68
CA TYR A 231 -29.18 12.91 0.40
C TYR A 231 -28.14 13.85 1.04
N VAL A 232 -27.40 14.62 0.23
CA VAL A 232 -26.42 15.60 0.71
C VAL A 232 -27.10 16.70 1.53
N ASP A 233 -28.21 17.25 1.03
CA ASP A 233 -28.97 18.30 1.73
C ASP A 233 -29.56 17.77 3.04
N ALA A 234 -30.05 16.53 3.06
CA ALA A 234 -30.61 15.91 4.25
C ALA A 234 -29.56 15.55 5.31
N MET A 235 -28.31 15.30 4.92
CA MET A 235 -27.19 14.95 5.80
C MET A 235 -26.28 16.13 6.17
N ASP A 236 -26.72 17.38 5.94
CA ASP A 236 -25.93 18.55 6.29
C ASP A 236 -25.68 18.67 7.80
N LEU A 237 -24.42 18.85 8.18
CA LEU A 237 -23.94 18.99 9.56
C LEU A 237 -23.55 20.43 9.92
N SER A 238 -23.64 21.36 8.97
CA SER A 238 -23.22 22.76 9.14
C SER A 238 -24.05 23.51 10.19
N SER A 239 -25.30 23.11 10.39
CA SER A 239 -26.22 23.74 11.35
C SER A 239 -26.93 22.74 12.28
N TYR A 240 -26.38 21.52 12.42
CA TYR A 240 -27.00 20.44 13.20
C TYR A 240 -26.63 20.48 14.70
N GLY A 241 -25.50 21.09 15.03
CA GLY A 241 -25.09 21.35 16.41
C GLY A 241 -25.92 22.44 17.08
N ILE A 242 -25.73 22.58 18.39
CA ILE A 242 -26.30 23.66 19.19
C ILE A 242 -25.13 24.32 19.92
N ASP A 243 -24.98 25.63 19.79
CA ASP A 243 -23.95 26.40 20.51
C ASP A 243 -24.32 26.59 22.00
N ASP A 244 -23.41 27.22 22.76
CA ASP A 244 -23.61 27.53 24.17
C ASP A 244 -24.79 28.51 24.42
N GLU A 245 -25.24 29.22 23.38
CA GLU A 245 -26.34 30.19 23.41
C GLU A 245 -27.68 29.59 22.95
N GLY A 246 -27.69 28.33 22.49
CA GLY A 246 -28.87 27.62 22.02
C GLY A 246 -29.20 27.80 20.53
N ASN A 247 -28.32 28.41 19.73
CA ASN A 247 -28.50 28.60 18.29
C ASN A 247 -27.98 27.40 17.49
N PRO A 248 -28.50 27.16 16.27
CA PRO A 248 -27.95 26.16 15.36
C PRO A 248 -26.49 26.47 15.01
N ALA A 249 -25.62 25.49 15.15
CA ALA A 249 -24.19 25.60 14.90
C ALA A 249 -23.63 24.35 14.20
N GLU A 250 -22.36 24.38 13.81
CA GLU A 250 -21.69 23.23 13.22
C GLU A 250 -21.63 22.07 14.23
N TYR A 251 -21.95 20.84 13.79
CA TYR A 251 -21.96 19.68 14.68
C TYR A 251 -20.55 19.22 15.10
N VAL A 252 -19.55 19.46 14.24
CA VAL A 252 -18.15 19.00 14.43
C VAL A 252 -17.14 20.15 14.23
N PRO A 253 -17.16 21.20 15.08
CA PRO A 253 -16.14 22.24 15.01
C PRO A 253 -14.76 21.66 15.32
N ILE A 254 -13.74 22.00 14.51
CA ILE A 254 -12.38 21.45 14.66
C ILE A 254 -11.83 21.66 16.07
N GLU A 255 -12.09 22.82 16.68
CA GLU A 255 -11.60 23.19 18.03
C GLU A 255 -12.21 22.32 19.15
N ASP A 256 -13.41 21.77 18.94
CA ASP A 256 -14.11 20.92 19.92
C ASP A 256 -13.90 19.42 19.68
N THR A 257 -13.23 19.07 18.56
CA THR A 257 -12.89 17.68 18.26
C THR A 257 -11.72 17.19 19.09
N PHE A 258 -11.71 15.89 19.36
CA PHE A 258 -10.65 15.25 20.14
C PHE A 258 -10.27 13.90 19.54
N ASN A 259 -9.04 13.45 19.81
CA ASN A 259 -8.61 12.11 19.43
C ASN A 259 -9.14 11.08 20.44
N PRO A 260 -10.12 10.22 20.08
CA PRO A 260 -10.74 9.29 21.02
C PRO A 260 -9.74 8.27 21.60
N THR A 261 -8.67 7.96 20.87
CA THR A 261 -7.64 6.99 21.28
C THR A 261 -6.90 7.48 22.52
N ILE A 262 -6.52 8.76 22.57
CA ILE A 262 -5.79 9.36 23.69
C ILE A 262 -6.66 9.31 24.95
N HIS A 263 -7.92 9.75 24.84
CA HIS A 263 -8.84 9.73 25.96
C HIS A 263 -9.21 8.31 26.41
N ARG A 264 -9.37 7.37 25.47
CA ARG A 264 -9.63 5.95 25.78
C ARG A 264 -8.50 5.32 26.57
N ILE A 265 -7.25 5.52 26.15
CA ILE A 265 -6.07 5.00 26.85
C ILE A 265 -5.95 5.63 28.24
N ASN A 266 -6.08 6.95 28.35
CA ASN A 266 -6.04 7.64 29.64
C ASN A 266 -7.16 7.19 30.59
N ASN A 267 -8.36 6.95 30.08
CA ASN A 267 -9.46 6.42 30.88
C ASN A 267 -9.16 5.00 31.37
N ALA A 268 -8.66 4.12 30.49
CA ALA A 268 -8.28 2.76 30.86
C ALA A 268 -7.18 2.74 31.93
N ILE A 269 -6.17 3.61 31.81
CA ILE A 269 -5.10 3.76 32.81
C ILE A 269 -5.68 4.23 34.15
N LYS A 270 -6.52 5.27 34.17
CA LYS A 270 -7.16 5.77 35.40
C LYS A 270 -8.02 4.69 36.07
N THR A 271 -8.83 3.97 35.30
CA THR A 271 -9.67 2.90 35.86
C THR A 271 -8.83 1.76 36.42
N ARG A 272 -7.76 1.35 35.73
CA ARG A 272 -6.86 0.30 36.25
C ARG A 272 -6.08 0.76 37.48
N ALA A 273 -5.69 2.03 37.55
CA ALA A 273 -5.00 2.60 38.70
C ALA A 273 -5.88 2.61 39.97
N VAL A 274 -7.17 2.92 39.82
CA VAL A 274 -8.13 2.94 40.95
C VAL A 274 -8.66 1.54 41.25
N HIS A 275 -8.84 0.70 40.23
CA HIS A 275 -9.40 -0.65 40.33
C HIS A 275 -8.52 -1.67 39.58
N PRO A 276 -7.43 -2.16 40.22
CA PRO A 276 -6.46 -3.05 39.58
C PRO A 276 -7.02 -4.38 39.08
N GLU A 277 -8.07 -4.91 39.72
CA GLU A 277 -8.64 -6.24 39.41
C GLU A 277 -9.81 -6.18 38.42
N ASN A 278 -10.43 -5.02 38.22
CA ASN A 278 -11.62 -4.91 37.37
C ASN A 278 -11.25 -5.05 35.88
N PRO A 279 -12.13 -5.58 35.01
CA PRO A 279 -11.88 -5.53 33.58
C PRO A 279 -11.79 -4.08 33.08
N ILE A 280 -11.12 -3.87 31.94
CA ILE A 280 -11.10 -2.55 31.32
C ILE A 280 -12.55 -2.21 30.92
N PRO A 281 -13.10 -1.06 31.35
CA PRO A 281 -14.49 -0.71 31.08
C PRO A 281 -14.69 -0.47 29.58
N ASP A 282 -15.92 -0.52 29.10
CA ASP A 282 -16.24 -0.17 27.72
C ASP A 282 -15.92 1.30 27.40
N THR A 283 -15.83 1.61 26.10
CA THR A 283 -15.55 2.99 25.67
C THR A 283 -16.72 3.89 26.03
N PRO A 284 -16.49 4.99 26.79
CA PRO A 284 -17.54 5.93 27.12
C PRO A 284 -18.25 6.45 25.85
N PRO A 285 -19.60 6.55 25.83
CA PRO A 285 -20.34 6.98 24.65
C PRO A 285 -19.92 8.35 24.12
N ILE A 286 -19.49 9.26 25.01
CA ILE A 286 -18.99 10.59 24.62
C ILE A 286 -17.79 10.50 23.67
N LEU A 287 -16.89 9.52 23.85
CA LEU A 287 -15.74 9.34 22.96
C LEU A 287 -16.13 8.79 21.58
N LEU A 288 -17.30 8.17 21.49
CA LEU A 288 -17.85 7.62 20.26
C LEU A 288 -18.74 8.63 19.51
N ARG A 289 -18.99 9.81 20.10
CA ARG A 289 -19.86 10.85 19.52
C ARG A 289 -19.53 11.17 18.07
N PHE A 290 -18.24 11.30 17.74
CA PHE A 290 -17.76 11.64 16.40
C PHE A 290 -17.29 10.42 15.58
N SER A 291 -17.52 9.19 16.06
CA SER A 291 -17.12 7.97 15.34
C SER A 291 -18.09 7.56 14.23
N GLY A 292 -19.28 8.15 14.20
CA GLY A 292 -20.30 7.93 13.18
C GLY A 292 -21.29 9.10 13.13
N PRO A 293 -22.19 9.12 12.13
CA PRO A 293 -23.21 10.15 12.04
C PRO A 293 -24.19 10.08 13.23
N PRO A 294 -24.85 11.20 13.59
CA PRO A 294 -25.90 11.20 14.60
C PRO A 294 -27.00 10.20 14.26
N LYS A 295 -27.40 9.37 15.23
CA LYS A 295 -28.42 8.32 15.03
C LYS A 295 -29.76 8.91 14.62
N ASP A 296 -30.19 9.96 15.32
CA ASP A 296 -31.46 10.65 15.06
C ASP A 296 -31.52 11.24 13.64
N LEU A 297 -30.38 11.70 13.10
CA LEU A 297 -30.30 12.17 11.72
C LEU A 297 -30.39 10.99 10.74
N THR A 298 -29.63 9.93 11.01
CA THR A 298 -29.62 8.73 10.16
C THR A 298 -31.02 8.11 10.05
N GLU A 299 -31.77 8.05 11.15
CA GLU A 299 -33.15 7.55 11.17
C GLU A 299 -34.11 8.43 10.34
N LYS A 300 -33.93 9.76 10.36
CA LYS A 300 -34.73 10.69 9.55
C LYS A 300 -34.44 10.56 8.05
N VAL A 301 -33.17 10.34 7.70
CA VAL A 301 -32.71 10.31 6.30
C VAL A 301 -32.79 8.92 5.68
N GLN A 302 -33.21 7.90 6.44
CA GLN A 302 -33.27 6.51 5.97
C GLN A 302 -34.06 6.35 4.65
N ALA A 303 -35.16 7.08 4.47
CA ALA A 303 -35.95 7.03 3.23
C ALA A 303 -35.18 7.55 2.00
N ASN A 304 -34.39 8.62 2.16
CA ASN A 304 -33.52 9.16 1.11
C ASN A 304 -32.38 8.17 0.80
N ILE A 305 -31.81 7.53 1.84
CA ILE A 305 -30.78 6.50 1.68
C ILE A 305 -31.31 5.32 0.88
N ASP A 306 -32.51 4.84 1.18
CA ASP A 306 -33.11 3.70 0.49
C ASP A 306 -33.37 4.03 -1.00
N THR A 307 -33.91 5.24 -1.27
CA THR A 307 -34.09 5.77 -2.64
C THR A 307 -32.77 5.83 -3.40
N LEU A 308 -31.71 6.33 -2.76
CA LEU A 308 -30.38 6.44 -3.35
C LEU A 308 -29.78 5.07 -3.67
N VAL A 309 -29.91 4.10 -2.75
CA VAL A 309 -29.41 2.74 -2.92
C VAL A 309 -30.12 2.03 -4.07
N GLU A 310 -31.42 2.24 -4.21
CA GLU A 310 -32.21 1.71 -5.33
C GLU A 310 -31.76 2.32 -6.66
N ALA A 311 -31.64 3.65 -6.74
CA ALA A 311 -31.18 4.35 -7.95
C ALA A 311 -29.74 4.00 -8.36
N ALA A 312 -28.87 3.73 -7.39
CA ALA A 312 -27.46 3.40 -7.64
C ALA A 312 -27.21 1.93 -8.01
N GLU A 313 -28.20 1.05 -7.90
CA GLU A 313 -28.10 -0.40 -8.14
C GLU A 313 -26.90 -1.08 -7.46
N VAL A 314 -26.55 -0.67 -6.24
CA VAL A 314 -25.33 -1.14 -5.56
C VAL A 314 -25.42 -2.63 -5.22
N LYS A 315 -24.53 -3.44 -5.82
CA LYS A 315 -24.46 -4.90 -5.62
C LYS A 315 -23.13 -5.30 -4.99
N LYS A 316 -23.19 -6.14 -3.95
CA LYS A 316 -21.98 -6.69 -3.32
C LYS A 316 -21.36 -7.75 -4.23
N VAL A 317 -20.18 -7.45 -4.77
CA VAL A 317 -19.39 -8.41 -5.53
C VAL A 317 -18.77 -9.43 -4.55
N PRO A 318 -18.90 -10.75 -4.78
CA PRO A 318 -18.24 -11.75 -3.94
C PRO A 318 -16.72 -11.54 -4.00
N PRO A 319 -15.98 -11.71 -2.89
CA PRO A 319 -14.54 -11.49 -2.89
C PRO A 319 -13.87 -12.43 -3.88
N LYS A 320 -13.22 -11.88 -4.91
CA LYS A 320 -12.37 -12.66 -5.82
C LYS A 320 -11.33 -13.39 -4.98
N ALA A 321 -11.22 -14.71 -5.13
CA ALA A 321 -10.18 -15.49 -4.46
C ALA A 321 -8.83 -14.87 -4.79
N LYS A 322 -8.08 -14.44 -3.78
CA LYS A 322 -6.76 -13.84 -3.96
C LYS A 322 -5.81 -14.90 -4.52
N GLY A 323 -5.75 -15.01 -5.85
CA GLY A 323 -4.64 -15.66 -6.51
C GLY A 323 -3.36 -14.98 -6.02
N LYS A 324 -2.37 -15.78 -5.62
CA LYS A 324 -1.02 -15.28 -5.31
C LYS A 324 -0.44 -14.67 -6.59
N ARG A 325 -0.69 -13.38 -6.83
CA ARG A 325 0.09 -12.61 -7.80
C ARG A 325 1.54 -12.66 -7.34
N ARG A 326 2.39 -13.41 -8.06
CA ARG A 326 3.84 -13.27 -7.92
C ARG A 326 4.17 -11.83 -8.32
N LYS A 327 4.91 -11.15 -7.45
CA LYS A 327 5.37 -9.77 -7.62
C LYS A 327 6.10 -9.70 -8.98
N GLU A 328 5.56 -8.97 -9.94
CA GLU A 328 6.30 -8.63 -11.15
C GLU A 328 7.59 -7.94 -10.72
N THR A 329 8.72 -8.45 -11.21
CA THR A 329 10.01 -7.82 -11.02
C THR A 329 9.98 -6.47 -11.74
N VAL A 330 10.18 -5.39 -10.98
CA VAL A 330 10.22 -4.02 -11.49
C VAL A 330 11.21 -3.93 -12.65
N LYS A 331 10.71 -3.61 -13.85
CA LYS A 331 11.54 -3.30 -15.01
C LYS A 331 12.30 -1.98 -14.74
N PRO A 332 13.60 -1.89 -15.04
CA PRO A 332 14.34 -0.65 -14.86
C PRO A 332 13.77 0.45 -15.76
N ILE A 333 13.71 1.68 -15.24
CA ILE A 333 13.22 2.89 -15.94
C ILE A 333 13.97 3.14 -17.27
N SER A 334 15.17 2.59 -17.42
CA SER A 334 16.00 2.74 -18.62
C SER A 334 15.46 2.06 -19.87
N GLY A 335 14.43 1.21 -19.78
CA GLY A 335 13.87 0.50 -20.94
C GLY A 335 14.86 -0.44 -21.65
N LEU A 336 16.04 -0.68 -21.04
CA LEU A 336 17.08 -1.51 -21.61
C LEU A 336 16.91 -2.94 -21.07
N ASP A 337 16.34 -3.81 -21.91
CA ASP A 337 16.24 -5.23 -21.63
C ASP A 337 17.60 -5.89 -21.90
N VAL A 338 18.30 -6.19 -20.81
CA VAL A 338 19.65 -6.80 -20.86
C VAL A 338 19.58 -8.23 -21.43
N ASP A 339 18.42 -8.88 -21.32
CA ASP A 339 18.19 -10.23 -21.87
C ASP A 339 17.98 -10.18 -23.39
N ALA A 340 17.40 -9.09 -23.92
CA ALA A 340 17.30 -8.85 -25.36
C ALA A 340 18.68 -8.57 -26.02
N LEU A 341 19.63 -8.01 -25.26
CA LEU A 341 21.00 -7.72 -25.71
C LEU A 341 21.92 -8.94 -25.71
N LEU A 342 21.62 -9.96 -24.90
CA LEU A 342 22.40 -11.20 -24.80
C LEU A 342 21.91 -12.33 -25.72
N GLY A 343 20.79 -12.10 -26.42
CA GLY A 343 20.26 -12.85 -27.57
C GLY A 343 20.62 -14.33 -27.73
N ASP A 344 19.59 -15.17 -27.84
CA ASP A 344 19.70 -16.32 -28.76
C ASP A 344 18.40 -16.63 -29.51
N LYS A 345 18.59 -16.99 -30.78
CA LYS A 345 17.59 -17.26 -31.82
C LYS A 345 16.54 -18.27 -31.34
N LYS A 346 15.25 -18.01 -31.64
CA LYS A 346 14.09 -18.94 -31.59
C LYS A 346 14.49 -20.37 -31.19
N GLU A 347 14.62 -20.60 -29.89
CA GLU A 347 15.08 -21.89 -29.37
C GLU A 347 13.92 -22.89 -29.45
N LYS A 348 14.18 -24.03 -30.09
CA LYS A 348 13.31 -25.20 -29.95
C LYS A 348 13.40 -25.68 -28.51
N ILE A 349 12.26 -25.96 -27.89
CA ILE A 349 12.21 -26.48 -26.52
C ILE A 349 12.85 -27.87 -26.49
N SER A 350 13.90 -28.04 -25.70
CA SER A 350 14.61 -29.30 -25.53
C SER A 350 13.88 -30.21 -24.53
N PRO A 351 13.95 -31.55 -24.69
CA PRO A 351 13.34 -32.48 -23.74
C PRO A 351 14.04 -32.50 -22.37
N ASP A 352 15.33 -32.15 -22.31
CA ASP A 352 16.13 -32.17 -21.08
C ASP A 352 15.87 -30.97 -20.16
N ASN A 353 15.40 -29.84 -20.72
CA ASN A 353 15.14 -28.60 -19.97
C ASN A 353 13.81 -27.94 -20.39
N ALA A 354 12.79 -28.76 -20.61
CA ALA A 354 11.51 -28.34 -21.19
C ALA A 354 10.77 -27.26 -20.39
N ILE A 355 10.78 -27.33 -19.05
CA ILE A 355 10.00 -26.43 -18.20
C ILE A 355 10.55 -24.98 -18.22
N PRO A 356 11.83 -24.72 -17.91
CA PRO A 356 12.37 -23.36 -17.95
C PRO A 356 12.35 -22.75 -19.36
N GLU A 357 12.63 -23.55 -20.40
CA GLU A 357 12.63 -23.09 -21.79
C GLU A 357 11.23 -22.72 -22.27
N PHE A 358 10.23 -23.54 -21.97
CA PHE A 358 8.84 -23.20 -22.30
C PHE A 358 8.36 -21.94 -21.60
N LYS A 359 8.69 -21.75 -20.31
CA LYS A 359 8.37 -20.50 -19.59
C LYS A 359 9.05 -19.29 -20.21
N ARG A 360 10.30 -19.44 -20.67
CA ARG A 360 11.03 -18.36 -21.35
C ARG A 360 10.39 -18.00 -22.69
N VAL A 361 10.02 -19.00 -23.49
CA VAL A 361 9.33 -18.80 -24.77
C VAL A 361 7.98 -18.11 -24.54
N MET A 362 7.16 -18.63 -23.63
CA MET A 362 5.84 -18.06 -23.31
C MET A 362 5.92 -16.62 -22.76
N ALA A 363 7.01 -16.25 -22.09
CA ALA A 363 7.22 -14.87 -21.61
C ALA A 363 7.64 -13.88 -22.72
N SER A 364 8.16 -14.38 -23.84
CA SER A 364 8.63 -13.56 -24.97
C SER A 364 7.63 -13.44 -26.11
N VAL A 365 6.67 -14.36 -26.18
CA VAL A 365 5.75 -14.50 -27.32
C VAL A 365 4.45 -13.73 -27.08
N GLU A 366 4.11 -12.86 -28.03
CA GLU A 366 2.84 -12.11 -28.04
C GLU A 366 1.88 -12.62 -29.14
N ASP A 367 2.39 -13.31 -30.16
CA ASP A 367 1.63 -13.76 -31.34
C ASP A 367 1.03 -15.18 -31.17
N LEU A 368 -0.27 -15.31 -31.45
CA LEU A 368 -1.03 -16.58 -31.40
C LEU A 368 -0.39 -17.78 -32.15
N PRO A 369 0.15 -17.65 -33.38
CA PRO A 369 0.78 -18.80 -34.06
C PRO A 369 2.06 -19.31 -33.36
N GLU A 370 2.81 -18.42 -32.70
CA GLU A 370 4.02 -18.81 -31.98
C GLU A 370 3.68 -19.50 -30.65
N ILE A 371 2.60 -19.08 -29.99
CA ILE A 371 2.02 -19.77 -28.81
C ILE A 371 1.58 -21.19 -29.19
N GLU A 372 0.90 -21.34 -30.34
CA GLU A 372 0.47 -22.64 -30.83
C GLU A 372 1.66 -23.56 -31.13
N GLU A 373 2.75 -23.03 -31.70
CA GLU A 373 3.97 -23.80 -31.95
C GLU A 373 4.64 -24.26 -30.65
N ALA A 374 4.80 -23.37 -29.67
CA ALA A 374 5.38 -23.71 -28.36
C ALA A 374 4.55 -24.76 -27.62
N ALA A 375 3.21 -24.62 -27.63
CA ALA A 375 2.28 -25.58 -27.06
C ALA A 375 2.38 -26.96 -27.74
N LYS A 376 2.55 -27.00 -29.07
CA LYS A 376 2.76 -28.25 -29.82
C LYS A 376 4.10 -28.91 -29.50
N GLN A 377 5.17 -28.12 -29.33
CA GLN A 377 6.49 -28.63 -28.94
C GLN A 377 6.44 -29.26 -27.53
N MET A 378 5.91 -28.53 -26.54
CA MET A 378 5.71 -29.05 -25.18
C MET A 378 4.81 -30.29 -25.17
N GLY A 379 3.70 -30.26 -25.92
CA GLY A 379 2.81 -31.41 -26.05
C GLY A 379 3.47 -32.64 -26.68
N SER A 380 4.44 -32.45 -27.58
CA SER A 380 5.22 -33.54 -28.19
C SER A 380 6.22 -34.13 -27.20
N ILE A 381 6.85 -33.30 -26.37
CA ILE A 381 7.74 -33.73 -25.28
C ILE A 381 6.94 -34.53 -24.23
N ILE A 382 5.76 -34.07 -23.84
CA ILE A 382 4.88 -34.82 -22.92
C ILE A 382 4.54 -36.20 -23.52
N LYS A 383 4.24 -36.26 -24.82
CA LYS A 383 3.96 -37.53 -25.52
C LYS A 383 5.17 -38.45 -25.57
N SER A 384 6.38 -37.95 -25.83
CA SER A 384 7.60 -38.76 -25.86
C SER A 384 7.97 -39.26 -24.46
N LEU A 385 7.89 -38.41 -23.43
CA LEU A 385 8.14 -38.78 -22.04
C LEU A 385 7.25 -39.93 -21.59
N VAL A 386 5.96 -39.94 -21.97
CA VAL A 386 5.04 -41.03 -21.64
C VAL A 386 5.30 -42.29 -22.46
N THR A 387 5.63 -42.14 -23.75
CA THR A 387 5.84 -43.28 -24.67
C THR A 387 7.13 -44.04 -24.32
N GLU A 388 8.21 -43.31 -24.07
CA GLU A 388 9.54 -43.85 -23.75
C GLU A 388 9.70 -44.22 -22.27
N SER A 389 8.67 -44.00 -21.44
CA SER A 389 8.69 -44.37 -20.03
C SER A 389 8.66 -45.90 -19.89
N PHE A 390 9.74 -46.46 -19.37
CA PHE A 390 9.73 -47.83 -18.84
C PHE A 390 9.05 -47.79 -17.46
N GLY A 391 7.84 -48.35 -17.36
CA GLY A 391 6.98 -48.20 -16.18
C GLY A 391 6.58 -46.74 -15.93
N ASP A 392 6.68 -46.29 -14.69
CA ASP A 392 6.29 -44.95 -14.23
C ASP A 392 7.47 -43.98 -14.01
N SER A 393 8.67 -44.36 -14.43
CA SER A 393 9.93 -43.61 -14.21
C SER A 393 9.91 -42.16 -14.74
N LYS A 394 9.26 -41.89 -15.88
CA LYS A 394 9.16 -40.54 -16.48
C LYS A 394 7.81 -39.85 -16.23
N TYR A 395 6.90 -40.48 -15.48
CA TYR A 395 5.54 -39.93 -15.27
C TYR A 395 5.53 -38.67 -14.42
N SER A 396 6.42 -38.54 -13.43
CA SER A 396 6.53 -37.32 -12.62
C SER A 396 6.89 -36.11 -13.48
N GLN A 397 7.92 -36.25 -14.32
CA GLN A 397 8.37 -35.20 -15.23
C GLN A 397 7.28 -34.81 -16.24
N ALA A 398 6.56 -35.79 -16.81
CA ALA A 398 5.45 -35.53 -17.73
C ALA A 398 4.28 -34.79 -17.04
N MET A 399 4.00 -35.10 -15.77
CA MET A 399 2.96 -34.41 -14.98
C MET A 399 3.33 -32.95 -14.68
N GLU A 400 4.60 -32.69 -14.35
CA GLU A 400 5.08 -31.32 -14.15
C GLU A 400 5.02 -30.50 -15.44
N CYS A 401 5.44 -31.08 -16.56
CA CYS A 401 5.34 -30.45 -17.88
C CYS A 401 3.87 -30.14 -18.24
N LEU A 402 2.96 -31.08 -17.98
CA LEU A 402 1.53 -30.90 -18.22
C LEU A 402 0.93 -29.80 -17.32
N GLY A 403 1.32 -29.77 -16.04
CA GLY A 403 0.89 -28.74 -15.10
C GLY A 403 1.36 -27.34 -15.49
N VAL A 404 2.61 -27.21 -15.91
CA VAL A 404 3.18 -25.95 -16.40
C VAL A 404 2.50 -25.50 -17.69
N MET A 405 2.31 -26.41 -18.65
CA MET A 405 1.60 -26.10 -19.90
C MET A 405 0.17 -25.59 -19.62
N ARG A 406 -0.53 -26.19 -18.64
CA ARG A 406 -1.86 -25.76 -18.22
C ARG A 406 -1.85 -24.36 -17.61
N GLU A 407 -0.91 -24.09 -16.72
CA GLU A 407 -0.78 -22.80 -16.03
C GLU A 407 -0.48 -21.67 -17.02
N GLU A 408 0.54 -21.82 -17.87
CA GLU A 408 0.96 -20.76 -18.78
C GLU A 408 -0.10 -20.47 -19.87
N LEU A 409 -0.76 -21.50 -20.42
CA LEU A 409 -1.84 -21.29 -21.41
C LEU A 409 -3.11 -20.69 -20.79
N THR A 410 -3.34 -20.90 -19.48
CA THR A 410 -4.43 -20.21 -18.77
C THR A 410 -4.09 -18.73 -18.55
N ASN A 411 -2.83 -18.43 -18.21
CA ASN A 411 -2.36 -17.06 -18.00
C ASN A 411 -2.40 -16.21 -19.28
N MET A 412 -2.14 -16.82 -20.44
CA MET A 412 -2.20 -16.16 -21.75
C MET A 412 -3.61 -16.14 -22.36
N GLU A 413 -4.65 -16.48 -21.60
CA GLU A 413 -6.05 -16.51 -22.04
C GLU A 413 -6.34 -17.45 -23.22
N GLU A 414 -5.50 -18.47 -23.45
CA GLU A 414 -5.64 -19.46 -24.52
C GLU A 414 -5.93 -20.89 -24.00
N PRO A 415 -7.00 -21.11 -23.18
CA PRO A 415 -7.33 -22.42 -22.64
C PRO A 415 -7.78 -23.41 -23.73
N GLY A 416 -8.19 -22.91 -24.90
CA GLY A 416 -8.63 -23.73 -26.03
C GLY A 416 -7.52 -24.65 -26.58
N LEU A 417 -6.29 -24.15 -26.64
CA LEU A 417 -5.13 -24.92 -27.10
C LEU A 417 -4.83 -26.08 -26.14
N TYR A 418 -4.85 -25.81 -24.84
CA TYR A 418 -4.67 -26.83 -23.81
C TYR A 418 -5.78 -27.88 -23.84
N ASN A 419 -7.05 -27.44 -23.87
CA ASN A 419 -8.20 -28.33 -23.87
C ASN A 419 -8.20 -29.27 -25.09
N THR A 420 -7.85 -28.74 -26.26
CA THR A 420 -7.72 -29.55 -27.50
C THR A 420 -6.61 -30.59 -27.35
N PHE A 421 -5.45 -30.21 -26.81
CA PHE A 421 -4.34 -31.12 -26.57
C PHE A 421 -4.72 -32.24 -25.58
N VAL A 422 -5.32 -31.90 -24.44
CA VAL A 422 -5.65 -32.86 -23.39
C VAL A 422 -6.73 -33.86 -23.84
N GLN A 423 -7.67 -33.44 -24.70
CA GLN A 423 -8.64 -34.35 -25.31
C GLN A 423 -7.98 -35.34 -26.28
N ASP A 424 -7.08 -34.88 -27.17
CA ASP A 424 -6.30 -35.75 -28.06
C ASP A 424 -5.40 -36.71 -27.25
N PHE A 425 -4.76 -36.17 -26.22
CA PHE A 425 -3.86 -36.92 -25.36
C PHE A 425 -4.57 -38.01 -24.58
N LYS A 426 -5.75 -37.73 -24.01
CA LYS A 426 -6.60 -38.74 -23.37
C LYS A 426 -6.99 -39.86 -24.34
N LYS A 427 -7.44 -39.53 -25.56
CA LYS A 427 -7.78 -40.53 -26.58
C LYS A 427 -6.60 -41.45 -26.88
N LYS A 428 -5.38 -40.89 -26.98
CA LYS A 428 -4.15 -41.65 -27.26
C LYS A 428 -3.67 -42.50 -26.08
N LEU A 429 -3.88 -42.04 -24.85
CA LEU A 429 -3.59 -42.83 -23.64
C LEU A 429 -4.51 -44.06 -23.53
N LEU A 430 -5.79 -43.91 -23.88
CA LEU A 430 -6.80 -44.97 -23.78
C LEU A 430 -6.80 -45.93 -24.98
N SER A 431 -6.43 -45.46 -26.18
CA SER A 431 -6.37 -46.30 -27.38
C SER A 431 -5.11 -47.17 -27.48
N GLY A 432 -4.16 -47.02 -26.54
CA GLY A 432 -2.90 -47.77 -26.53
C GLY A 432 -1.83 -47.25 -27.51
N ALA A 433 -2.08 -46.11 -28.17
CA ALA A 433 -1.20 -45.56 -29.21
C ALA A 433 0.15 -45.03 -28.67
N LEU A 434 0.31 -44.88 -27.36
CA LEU A 434 1.52 -44.37 -26.69
C LEU A 434 2.34 -45.51 -26.04
N GLY A 435 2.55 -46.60 -26.78
CA GLY A 435 3.39 -47.72 -26.34
C GLY A 435 2.72 -48.66 -25.34
N GLY A 436 1.39 -48.84 -25.43
CA GLY A 436 0.61 -49.76 -24.58
C GLY A 436 -0.49 -49.07 -23.78
N ASP A 437 -1.12 -49.83 -22.90
CA ASP A 437 -2.23 -49.36 -22.06
C ASP A 437 -1.71 -48.50 -20.90
N ARG A 438 -1.83 -47.17 -21.04
CA ARG A 438 -1.28 -46.18 -20.10
C ARG A 438 -2.35 -45.63 -19.14
N ARG A 439 -3.37 -46.44 -18.82
CA ARG A 439 -4.46 -46.09 -17.87
C ARG A 439 -3.96 -45.63 -16.50
N ASP A 440 -2.82 -46.14 -16.04
CA ASP A 440 -2.21 -45.72 -14.78
C ASP A 440 -1.76 -44.25 -14.78
N PHE A 441 -1.27 -43.75 -15.93
CA PHE A 441 -0.90 -42.34 -16.07
C PHE A 441 -2.15 -41.45 -16.07
N TRP A 442 -3.21 -41.88 -16.77
CA TRP A 442 -4.49 -41.18 -16.75
C TRP A 442 -5.06 -41.06 -15.32
N LEU A 443 -4.95 -42.11 -14.50
CA LEU A 443 -5.35 -42.05 -13.09
C LEU A 443 -4.56 -40.98 -12.32
N LYS A 444 -3.24 -40.84 -12.55
CA LYS A 444 -2.42 -39.78 -11.93
C LYS A 444 -2.88 -38.38 -12.38
N VAL A 445 -3.18 -38.18 -13.66
CA VAL A 445 -3.73 -36.92 -14.21
C VAL A 445 -5.06 -36.56 -13.54
N ARG A 446 -5.93 -37.55 -13.31
CA ARG A 446 -7.22 -37.36 -12.61
C ARG A 446 -7.03 -36.93 -11.16
N VAL A 447 -6.13 -37.60 -10.43
CA VAL A 447 -5.86 -37.31 -9.02
C VAL A 447 -5.28 -35.89 -8.86
N SER A 448 -4.39 -35.48 -9.75
CA SER A 448 -3.80 -34.13 -9.73
C SER A 448 -4.67 -33.05 -10.40
N ARG A 449 -5.88 -33.39 -10.86
CA ARG A 449 -6.84 -32.47 -11.50
C ARG A 449 -6.25 -31.66 -12.69
N LEU A 450 -5.41 -32.30 -13.50
CA LEU A 450 -4.80 -31.68 -14.70
C LEU A 450 -5.64 -31.85 -15.98
N GLY A 451 -6.94 -32.09 -15.86
CA GLY A 451 -7.87 -32.17 -16.98
C GLY A 451 -8.25 -30.82 -17.57
N LEU A 452 -9.39 -30.78 -18.26
CA LEU A 452 -9.91 -29.59 -18.95
C LEU A 452 -9.98 -28.34 -18.03
N ILE A 453 -9.83 -27.17 -18.66
CA ILE A 453 -10.02 -25.86 -18.04
C ILE A 453 -11.46 -25.40 -18.35
N ASP A 454 -12.25 -25.15 -17.31
CA ASP A 454 -13.64 -24.69 -17.41
C ASP A 454 -13.77 -23.16 -17.46
N GLN A 455 -15.01 -22.69 -17.64
CA GLN A 455 -15.40 -21.28 -17.58
C GLN A 455 -15.17 -20.62 -16.21
N GLU A 456 -15.13 -21.40 -15.12
CA GLU A 456 -14.84 -20.86 -13.78
C GLU A 456 -13.35 -20.47 -13.65
N GLN A 457 -12.47 -21.20 -14.34
CA GLN A 457 -11.02 -20.98 -14.31
C GLN A 457 -10.52 -20.02 -15.39
N SER A 458 -11.22 -19.92 -16.52
CA SER A 458 -10.93 -18.93 -17.56
C SER A 458 -12.20 -18.53 -18.30
N GLU A 459 -12.51 -17.22 -18.33
CA GLU A 459 -13.70 -16.69 -18.99
C GLU A 459 -13.74 -16.97 -20.51
N VAL A 460 -12.57 -17.16 -21.12
CA VAL A 460 -12.40 -17.45 -22.55
C VAL A 460 -12.62 -18.95 -22.88
N SER A 461 -12.70 -19.81 -21.85
CA SER A 461 -12.95 -21.23 -22.06
C SER A 461 -14.38 -21.49 -22.56
N LYS A 462 -14.50 -22.37 -23.56
CA LYS A 462 -15.79 -22.83 -24.08
C LYS A 462 -16.34 -24.05 -23.33
N VAL A 463 -15.58 -24.59 -22.38
CA VAL A 463 -15.90 -25.84 -21.68
C VAL A 463 -16.66 -25.55 -20.39
N THR A 464 -17.78 -26.24 -20.19
CA THR A 464 -18.59 -26.10 -18.98
C THR A 464 -18.09 -26.99 -17.84
N ALA A 465 -18.41 -26.63 -16.58
CA ALA A 465 -18.07 -27.46 -15.42
C ALA A 465 -18.63 -28.90 -15.51
N TYR A 466 -19.78 -29.07 -16.18
CA TYR A 466 -20.37 -30.39 -16.44
C TYR A 466 -19.51 -31.23 -17.39
N GLU A 467 -18.99 -30.64 -18.46
CA GLU A 467 -18.11 -31.33 -19.41
C GLU A 467 -16.78 -31.74 -18.77
N VAL A 468 -16.26 -30.96 -17.81
CA VAL A 468 -15.06 -31.33 -17.04
C VAL A 468 -15.33 -32.55 -16.16
N ASP A 469 -16.47 -32.60 -15.48
CA ASP A 469 -16.85 -33.74 -14.65
C ASP A 469 -17.08 -35.01 -15.47
N ASP A 470 -17.76 -34.91 -16.62
CA ASP A 470 -17.90 -36.02 -17.56
C ASP A 470 -16.55 -36.47 -18.13
N PHE A 471 -15.65 -35.52 -18.43
CA PHE A 471 -14.30 -35.80 -18.87
C PHE A 471 -13.48 -36.58 -17.82
N TYR A 472 -13.74 -36.41 -16.53
CA TYR A 472 -13.11 -37.24 -15.51
C TYR A 472 -13.80 -38.60 -15.31
N LYS A 473 -15.10 -38.72 -15.58
CA LYS A 473 -15.87 -39.95 -15.42
C LYS A 473 -15.62 -40.96 -16.54
N SER A 474 -15.38 -40.49 -17.76
CA SER A 474 -15.13 -41.37 -18.90
C SER A 474 -13.83 -42.18 -18.70
N ARG A 475 -14.00 -43.52 -18.66
CA ARG A 475 -12.93 -44.50 -18.42
C ARG A 475 -12.05 -44.75 -19.62
#